data_AF-A0A3M2CYI8-F1
#
_entry.id   AF-A0A3M2CYI8-F1
#
_cell.length_a   1.000
_cell.length_b   1.000
_cell.length_c   1.000
_cell.angle_alpha   90.00
_cell.angle_beta   90.00
_cell.angle_gamma   90.00
#
_symmetry.space_group_name_H-M   'P 1'
#
loop_
_entity.id
_entity.type
_entity.pdbx_description
1 polymer ?
#
loop_
_entity_poly.entity_id
_entity_poly.type
_entity_poly.pdbx_seq_one_letter_code
_entity_poly.pdbx_strand_id
1 'polypeptide(L)'
;MKKTSNKSASLTQPTPNVRSKAHYQVKQVRWDSSEAVAIRQVRIAVFVEEQNVPREEEFDAIDPHAYHVVAYDANGQPCGTGRLYPDPFHPEWARIGRMAVLRGARGTGCGAAVMRALLAEAW
;
A
#
# COMPACT_ATOMS: atom_id res chain seq x y z
N MET A 1 -36.37 -57.12 7.64
CA MET A 1 -37.45 -56.24 7.14
C MET A 1 -37.02 -54.79 7.38
N LYS A 2 -36.85 -54.00 6.29
CA LYS A 2 -36.75 -52.51 6.22
C LYS A 2 -35.57 -51.85 6.99
N LYS A 3 -34.45 -51.55 6.32
CA LYS A 3 -34.08 -50.24 5.71
C LYS A 3 -34.33 -49.04 6.64
N THR A 4 -33.27 -48.37 7.07
CA THR A 4 -32.97 -46.96 6.69
C THR A 4 -31.56 -46.57 7.08
N SER A 5 -30.82 -46.16 6.05
CA SER A 5 -29.56 -45.43 6.10
C SER A 5 -29.73 -44.13 6.88
N ASN A 6 -28.74 -43.71 7.67
CA ASN A 6 -28.47 -42.29 7.76
C ASN A 6 -26.98 -42.00 7.89
N LYS A 7 -26.42 -41.57 6.76
CA LYS A 7 -25.05 -41.14 6.56
C LYS A 7 -25.03 -39.66 6.92
N SER A 8 -24.64 -39.31 8.15
CA SER A 8 -24.41 -37.90 8.50
C SER A 8 -23.14 -37.43 7.78
N ALA A 9 -23.35 -36.79 6.64
CA ALA A 9 -22.32 -36.06 5.93
C ALA A 9 -21.83 -34.90 6.81
N SER A 10 -20.54 -34.94 7.11
CA SER A 10 -19.73 -33.84 7.65
C SER A 10 -19.92 -32.60 6.79
N LEU A 11 -20.70 -31.63 7.27
CA LEU A 11 -20.73 -30.27 6.77
C LEU A 11 -19.67 -29.47 7.55
N THR A 12 -18.42 -29.55 7.11
CA THR A 12 -17.41 -28.55 7.49
C THR A 12 -17.85 -27.22 6.88
N GLN A 13 -18.35 -26.33 7.73
CA GLN A 13 -18.50 -24.94 7.35
C GLN A 13 -17.11 -24.40 6.98
N PRO A 14 -16.91 -23.72 5.84
CA PRO A 14 -15.66 -23.05 5.57
C PRO A 14 -15.47 -21.98 6.65
N THR A 15 -14.38 -22.10 7.40
CA THR A 15 -13.96 -21.06 8.34
C THR A 15 -13.77 -19.76 7.56
N PRO A 16 -14.26 -18.61 8.06
CA PRO A 16 -13.91 -17.34 7.45
C PRO A 16 -12.39 -17.20 7.56
N ASN A 17 -11.72 -17.18 6.41
CA ASN A 17 -10.29 -16.87 6.33
C ASN A 17 -10.12 -15.39 6.69
N VAL A 18 -10.14 -15.10 7.99
CA VAL A 18 -9.71 -13.82 8.54
C VAL A 18 -8.19 -13.81 8.37
N ARG A 19 -7.74 -13.41 7.17
CA ARG A 19 -6.33 -13.08 6.94
C ARG A 19 -5.93 -12.14 8.08
N SER A 20 -4.99 -12.55 8.92
CA SER A 20 -4.42 -11.64 9.91
C SER A 20 -3.99 -10.38 9.16
N LYS A 21 -4.43 -9.21 9.64
CA LYS A 21 -3.93 -7.94 9.10
C LYS A 21 -2.41 -7.97 9.28
N ALA A 22 -1.65 -8.04 8.18
CA ALA A 22 -0.22 -7.87 8.26
C ALA A 22 0.04 -6.50 8.92
N HIS A 23 0.81 -6.50 10.00
CA HIS A 23 1.21 -5.27 10.68
C HIS A 23 2.29 -4.60 9.84
N TYR A 24 1.93 -3.53 9.15
CA TYR A 24 2.87 -2.69 8.42
C TYR A 24 3.37 -1.57 9.31
N GLN A 25 4.69 -1.36 9.35
CA GLN A 25 5.27 -0.16 9.92
C GLN A 25 5.28 0.92 8.85
N VAL A 26 4.54 2.01 9.05
CA VAL A 26 4.54 3.15 8.12
C VAL A 26 5.41 4.25 8.68
N LYS A 27 6.34 4.77 7.89
CA LYS A 27 7.25 5.86 8.26
C LYS A 27 7.16 6.99 7.26
N GLN A 28 7.27 8.22 7.74
CA GLN A 28 7.60 9.36 6.89
C GLN A 28 9.01 9.17 6.33
N VAL A 29 9.18 9.40 5.03
CA VAL A 29 10.48 9.35 4.36
C VAL A 29 10.66 10.64 3.58
N ARG A 30 11.78 11.34 3.82
CA ARG A 30 12.10 12.57 3.08
C ARG A 30 12.70 12.22 1.72
N TRP A 31 12.43 13.06 0.72
CA TRP A 31 12.92 12.85 -0.64
C TRP A 31 14.45 12.95 -0.79
N ASP A 32 15.07 13.78 0.05
CA ASP A 32 16.51 14.09 0.04
C ASP A 32 17.33 13.20 1.00
N SER A 33 16.69 12.29 1.73
CA SER A 33 17.39 11.38 2.63
C SER A 33 17.89 10.12 1.91
N SER A 34 18.83 9.42 2.54
CA SER A 34 19.27 8.10 2.08
C SER A 34 18.12 7.07 2.03
N GLU A 35 17.10 7.23 2.87
CA GLU A 35 15.92 6.37 2.91
C GLU A 35 14.99 6.54 1.69
N ALA A 36 15.13 7.63 0.92
CA ALA A 36 14.33 7.88 -0.28
C ALA A 36 14.45 6.76 -1.34
N VAL A 37 15.49 5.94 -1.27
CA VAL A 37 15.62 4.72 -2.09
C VAL A 37 14.39 3.81 -1.96
N ALA A 38 13.76 3.75 -0.79
CA ALA A 38 12.58 2.93 -0.54
C ALA A 38 11.34 3.42 -1.32
N ILE A 39 11.15 4.75 -1.43
CA ILE A 39 10.09 5.35 -2.26
C ILE A 39 10.29 4.94 -3.72
N ARG A 40 11.52 5.08 -4.22
CA ARG A 40 11.88 4.79 -5.62
C ARG A 40 11.71 3.31 -5.94
N GLN A 41 12.14 2.41 -5.04
CA GLN A 41 12.00 0.96 -5.22
C GLN A 41 10.54 0.56 -5.45
N VAL A 42 9.62 1.03 -4.59
CA VAL A 42 8.19 0.67 -4.72
C VAL A 42 7.57 1.29 -5.97
N ARG A 43 7.85 2.56 -6.25
CA ARG A 43 7.27 3.27 -7.42
C ARG A 43 7.79 2.74 -8.75
N ILE A 44 9.09 2.47 -8.87
CA ILE A 44 9.68 1.88 -10.07
C ILE A 44 9.08 0.50 -10.33
N ALA A 45 9.03 -0.37 -9.31
CA ALA A 45 8.47 -1.72 -9.47
C ALA A 45 6.99 -1.70 -9.91
N VAL A 46 6.20 -0.75 -9.42
CA VAL A 46 4.76 -0.70 -9.70
C VAL A 46 4.44 0.09 -10.97
N PHE A 47 4.96 1.30 -11.11
CA PHE A 47 4.59 2.18 -12.22
C PHE A 47 5.44 1.93 -13.45
N VAL A 48 6.76 1.79 -13.31
CA VAL A 48 7.65 1.57 -14.45
C VAL A 48 7.62 0.12 -14.90
N GLU A 49 7.95 -0.82 -14.02
CA GLU A 49 8.13 -2.23 -14.40
C GLU A 49 6.80 -2.96 -14.63
N GLU A 50 5.79 -2.71 -13.80
CA GLU A 50 4.48 -3.39 -13.93
C GLU A 50 3.48 -2.64 -14.82
N GLN A 51 3.41 -1.31 -14.73
CA GLN A 51 2.42 -0.52 -15.49
C GLN A 51 2.99 0.14 -16.75
N ASN A 52 4.28 0.00 -17.01
CA ASN A 52 4.96 0.53 -18.21
C ASN A 52 4.91 2.07 -18.33
N VAL A 53 4.89 2.79 -17.20
CA VAL A 53 5.13 4.24 -17.19
C VAL A 53 6.59 4.48 -17.59
N PRO A 54 6.89 5.37 -18.55
CA PRO A 54 8.26 5.74 -18.88
C PRO A 54 9.02 6.19 -17.64
N ARG A 55 10.26 5.72 -17.48
CA ARG A 55 11.04 5.95 -16.26
C ARG A 55 11.29 7.43 -16.01
N GLU A 56 11.48 8.18 -17.07
CA GLU A 56 11.68 9.62 -17.13
C GLU A 56 10.43 10.42 -16.71
N GLU A 57 9.23 9.84 -16.78
CA GLU A 57 7.96 10.49 -16.42
C GLU A 57 7.50 10.17 -14.99
N GLU A 58 8.04 9.12 -14.37
CA GLU A 58 7.56 8.65 -13.06
C GLU A 58 7.74 9.70 -11.96
N PHE A 59 8.88 10.38 -11.97
CA PHE A 59 9.25 11.37 -10.96
C PHE A 59 9.04 12.79 -11.48
N ASP A 60 8.39 13.64 -10.68
CA ASP A 60 7.99 14.98 -11.09
C ASP A 60 8.52 16.06 -10.15
N ALA A 61 8.28 17.33 -10.50
CA ALA A 61 8.71 18.49 -9.72
C ALA A 61 8.05 18.58 -8.33
N ILE A 62 6.99 17.81 -8.05
CA ILE A 62 6.32 17.81 -6.74
C ILE A 62 7.05 16.89 -5.76
N ASP A 63 7.77 15.87 -6.25
CA ASP A 63 8.42 14.87 -5.41
C ASP A 63 9.36 15.45 -4.33
N PRO A 64 10.22 16.45 -4.61
CA PRO A 64 11.06 17.06 -3.58
C PRO A 64 10.30 17.80 -2.47
N HIS A 65 9.04 18.17 -2.72
CA HIS A 65 8.25 19.03 -1.83
C HIS A 65 7.09 18.30 -1.15
N ALA A 66 6.79 17.07 -1.55
CA ALA A 66 5.71 16.28 -0.97
C ALA A 66 6.10 15.60 0.34
N TYR A 67 5.10 15.39 1.19
CA TYR A 67 5.20 14.50 2.34
C TYR A 67 5.04 13.06 1.87
N HIS A 68 6.09 12.24 1.94
CA HIS A 68 6.03 10.83 1.54
C HIS A 68 5.99 9.92 2.74
N VAL A 69 5.24 8.83 2.61
CA VAL A 69 5.30 7.70 3.54
C VAL A 69 5.66 6.41 2.82
N VAL A 70 6.32 5.52 3.54
CA VAL A 70 6.63 4.16 3.08
C VAL A 70 6.14 3.16 4.12
N ALA A 71 5.44 2.13 3.67
CA ALA A 71 5.05 0.98 4.46
C ALA A 71 6.11 -0.12 4.32
N TYR A 72 6.59 -0.60 5.46
CA TYR A 72 7.53 -1.72 5.58
C TYR A 72 6.82 -2.94 6.15
N ASP A 73 7.12 -4.12 5.60
CA ASP A 73 6.61 -5.39 6.12
C ASP A 73 7.36 -5.84 7.39
N ALA A 74 7.01 -7.02 7.91
CA ALA A 74 7.62 -7.57 9.13
C ALA A 74 9.13 -7.87 8.99
N ASN A 75 9.64 -7.98 7.76
CA ASN A 75 11.07 -8.18 7.47
C ASN A 75 11.79 -6.84 7.21
N GLY A 76 11.11 -5.71 7.40
CA GLY A 76 11.65 -4.38 7.13
C GLY A 76 11.78 -4.06 5.64
N GLN A 77 11.09 -4.78 4.75
CA GLN A 77 11.14 -4.52 3.31
C GLN A 77 10.06 -3.52 2.90
N PRO A 78 10.39 -2.50 2.08
CA PRO A 78 9.39 -1.54 1.62
C PRO A 78 8.42 -2.21 0.64
N CYS A 79 7.12 -2.06 0.90
CA CYS A 79 6.09 -2.77 0.16
C CYS A 79 4.93 -1.87 -0.31
N GLY A 80 4.87 -0.64 0.19
CA GLY A 80 3.91 0.36 -0.25
C GLY A 80 4.42 1.78 0.00
N THR A 81 3.95 2.73 -0.80
CA THR A 81 4.26 4.16 -0.62
C THR A 81 3.13 5.03 -1.16
N GLY A 82 3.14 6.30 -0.77
CA GLY A 82 2.26 7.34 -1.26
C GLY A 82 2.78 8.70 -0.81
N ARG A 83 2.27 9.76 -1.45
CA ARG A 83 2.64 11.14 -1.12
C ARG A 83 1.40 12.00 -0.86
N LEU A 84 1.57 13.02 -0.03
CA LEU A 84 0.61 14.09 0.25
C LEU A 84 1.28 15.44 -0.06
N TYR A 85 0.57 16.34 -0.73
CA TYR A 85 1.06 17.69 -1.02
C TYR A 85 -0.11 18.67 -1.14
N PRO A 86 0.08 19.98 -0.89
CA PRO A 86 -0.97 20.98 -1.07
C PRO A 86 -1.49 21.01 -2.52
N ASP A 87 -2.79 21.20 -2.72
CA ASP A 87 -3.32 21.44 -4.06
C ASP A 87 -2.84 22.82 -4.57
N PRO A 88 -2.26 22.90 -5.79
CA PRO A 88 -1.71 24.15 -6.31
C PRO A 88 -2.77 25.21 -6.64
N PHE A 89 -4.03 24.81 -6.78
CA PHE A 89 -5.15 25.69 -7.12
C PHE A 89 -6.09 25.94 -5.93
N HIS A 90 -6.08 25.05 -4.94
CA HIS A 90 -6.90 25.13 -3.72
C HIS A 90 -6.01 24.90 -2.48
N PRO A 91 -5.31 25.94 -1.96
CA PRO A 91 -4.35 25.79 -0.86
C PRO A 91 -4.93 25.21 0.44
N GLU A 92 -6.25 25.26 0.60
CA GLU A 92 -7.00 24.65 1.69
C GLU A 92 -7.19 23.14 1.53
N TRP A 93 -6.82 22.55 0.40
CA TRP A 93 -6.90 21.12 0.12
C TRP A 93 -5.51 20.51 0.00
N ALA A 94 -5.41 19.23 0.36
CA ALA A 94 -4.25 18.41 0.09
C ALA A 94 -4.59 17.27 -0.88
N ARG A 95 -3.63 16.93 -1.75
CA ARG A 95 -3.73 15.87 -2.74
C ARG A 95 -2.91 14.67 -2.29
N ILE A 96 -3.57 13.52 -2.21
CA ILE A 96 -2.89 12.23 -2.10
C ILE A 96 -2.61 11.71 -3.52
N GLY A 97 -1.38 11.26 -3.75
CA GLY A 97 -0.95 10.79 -5.07
C GLY A 97 0.16 9.75 -5.00
N ARG A 98 0.53 9.22 -6.17
CA ARG A 98 1.59 8.20 -6.35
C ARG A 98 1.48 7.04 -5.35
N MET A 99 0.24 6.63 -5.06
CA MET A 99 -0.05 5.46 -4.22
C MET A 99 0.37 4.20 -4.97
N ALA A 100 1.35 3.48 -4.43
CA ALA A 100 1.89 2.26 -5.02
C ALA A 100 2.01 1.17 -3.96
N VAL A 101 1.64 -0.07 -4.32
CA VAL A 101 1.76 -1.25 -3.47
C VAL A 101 2.29 -2.40 -4.32
N LEU A 102 3.38 -3.03 -3.86
CA LEU A 102 3.97 -4.19 -4.51
C LEU A 102 2.94 -5.32 -4.62
N ARG A 103 2.98 -6.07 -5.73
CA ARG A 103 2.02 -7.14 -6.04
C ARG A 103 1.77 -8.10 -4.86
N GLY A 104 2.84 -8.54 -4.19
CA GLY A 104 2.76 -9.47 -3.05
C GLY A 104 2.09 -8.91 -1.80
N ALA A 105 2.00 -7.57 -1.67
CA ALA A 105 1.38 -6.88 -0.54
C ALA A 105 -0.04 -6.36 -0.85
N ARG A 106 -0.62 -6.75 -1.99
CA ARG A 106 -2.01 -6.37 -2.34
C ARG A 106 -3.01 -7.29 -1.63
N GLY A 107 -4.16 -6.75 -1.24
CA GLY A 107 -5.19 -7.50 -0.52
C GLY A 107 -4.80 -7.90 0.92
N THR A 108 -3.72 -7.35 1.47
CA THR A 108 -3.25 -7.59 2.85
C THR A 108 -3.50 -6.42 3.79
N GLY A 109 -3.91 -5.26 3.24
CA GLY A 109 -4.09 -4.01 3.98
C GLY A 109 -2.93 -3.01 3.89
N CYS A 110 -1.86 -3.30 3.12
CA CYS A 110 -0.71 -2.39 2.94
C CYS A 110 -1.13 -0.99 2.46
N GLY A 111 -1.85 -0.90 1.34
CA GLY A 111 -2.31 0.38 0.80
C GLY A 111 -3.23 1.15 1.76
N ALA A 112 -4.03 0.43 2.56
CA ALA A 112 -4.86 1.06 3.57
C ALA A 112 -4.02 1.62 4.75
N ALA A 113 -2.88 0.99 5.08
CA ALA A 113 -1.96 1.52 6.07
C ALA A 113 -1.28 2.81 5.57
N VAL A 114 -0.81 2.83 4.32
CA VAL A 114 -0.28 4.03 3.66
C VAL A 114 -1.32 5.16 3.66
N MET A 115 -2.54 4.87 3.20
CA MET A 115 -3.63 5.86 3.12
C MET A 115 -3.97 6.45 4.49
N ARG A 116 -4.08 5.62 5.54
CA ARG A 116 -4.36 6.10 6.90
C ARG A 116 -3.25 7.02 7.44
N ALA A 117 -1.99 6.71 7.15
CA ALA A 117 -0.88 7.55 7.56
C ALA A 117 -0.94 8.93 6.86
N LEU A 118 -1.22 8.96 5.56
CA LEU A 118 -1.35 10.23 4.83
C LEU A 118 -2.56 11.05 5.30
N LEU A 119 -3.70 10.41 5.57
CA LEU A 119 -4.89 11.10 6.09
C LEU A 119 -4.70 11.67 7.50
N ALA A 120 -3.88 11.03 8.34
CA ALA A 120 -3.58 11.53 9.68
C ALA A 120 -2.73 12.81 9.67
N GLU A 121 -2.01 13.04 8.57
CA GLU A 121 -1.14 14.20 8.35
C GLU A 121 -1.81 15.30 7.51
N ALA A 122 -2.98 15.00 6.92
CA ALA A 122 -3.74 16.00 6.17
C ALA A 122 -4.36 17.03 7.13
N TRP A 123 -4.40 18.28 6.69
CA TRP A 123 -4.93 19.44 7.42
C TRP A 123 -6.13 20.04 6.71
#